data_AF-A0A925SMI7-F1
#
_entry.id   AF-A0A925SMI7-F1
#
_cell.length_a   1.000
_cell.length_b   1.000
_cell.length_c   1.000
_cell.angle_alpha   90.00
_cell.angle_beta   90.00
_cell.angle_gamma   90.00
#
_symmetry.space_group_name_H-M   'P 1'
#
loop_
_entity.id
_entity.type
_entity.pdbx_description
1 polymer ?
#
loop_
_entity_poly.entity_id
_entity_poly.type
_entity_poly.pdbx_seq_one_letter_code
_entity_poly.pdbx_strand_id
1 'polypeptide(L)'
;MDLPRRRLRRRLSGGIITESAVTGSAITGSVITGSAGFQPASKSPTHSPIIPARDLAPRARHPRRNISVFPRRPRLLHARPMIEGDWQILAVDYAGEPMPGRTGSLQIIGPRFAIQIGGTPREVGRVEFDANAVPATLDLVWRDADGGENRRLRAIVRVRGQLLQFCYFPETSDARPTRFESRADATTPPAILVRCKQK
;
A
#
# COMPACT_ATOMS: atom_id res chain seq x y z
N MET A 1 -29.09 -5.42 77.43
CA MET A 1 -28.51 -6.52 76.63
C MET A 1 -27.91 -5.90 75.39
N ASP A 2 -26.59 -5.83 75.36
CA ASP A 2 -25.81 -5.11 74.35
C ASP A 2 -24.75 -6.10 73.85
N LEU A 3 -24.75 -6.43 72.56
CA LEU A 3 -23.79 -7.38 71.98
C LEU A 3 -22.91 -6.68 70.94
N PRO A 4 -21.59 -6.98 70.90
CA PRO A 4 -20.61 -6.10 70.29
C PRO A 4 -20.24 -6.47 68.84
N ARG A 5 -19.88 -5.41 68.10
CA ARG A 5 -19.33 -5.41 66.75
C ARG A 5 -18.07 -6.28 66.64
N ARG A 6 -18.09 -7.31 65.78
CA ARG A 6 -16.89 -8.04 65.34
C ARG A 6 -16.38 -7.53 63.98
N ARG A 7 -15.08 -7.28 63.99
CA ARG A 7 -14.22 -6.83 62.88
C ARG A 7 -14.05 -7.95 61.86
N LEU A 8 -14.03 -7.60 60.57
CA LEU A 8 -13.30 -8.38 59.57
C LEU A 8 -12.25 -7.46 58.91
N ARG A 9 -11.00 -7.61 59.33
CA ARG A 9 -9.83 -7.08 58.62
C ARG A 9 -9.54 -8.03 57.45
N ARG A 10 -9.69 -7.59 56.20
CA ARG A 10 -9.04 -8.25 55.06
C ARG A 10 -7.68 -7.61 54.81
N ARG A 11 -6.71 -8.49 54.64
CA ARG A 11 -5.28 -8.29 54.48
C ARG A 11 -4.93 -8.70 53.04
N LEU A 12 -3.82 -8.14 52.52
CA LEU A 12 -3.12 -8.49 51.27
C LEU A 12 -3.80 -7.91 50.01
N SER A 13 -3.10 -7.20 49.12
CA SER A 13 -1.87 -7.62 48.46
C SER A 13 -0.95 -6.43 48.12
N GLY A 14 0.35 -6.63 48.31
CA GLY A 14 1.40 -5.73 47.82
C GLY A 14 1.49 -5.76 46.31
N GLY A 15 1.37 -4.60 45.67
CA GLY A 15 1.75 -4.39 44.28
C GLY A 15 3.26 -4.21 44.20
N ILE A 16 3.92 -5.15 43.53
CA ILE A 16 5.33 -5.03 43.15
C ILE A 16 5.37 -4.04 41.99
N ILE A 17 6.00 -2.89 42.21
CA ILE A 17 6.30 -1.92 41.16
C ILE A 17 7.44 -2.53 40.34
N THR A 18 7.15 -2.99 39.13
CA THR A 18 8.18 -3.43 38.19
C THR A 18 8.66 -2.20 37.44
N GLU A 19 9.76 -1.63 37.91
CA GLU A 19 10.55 -0.63 37.18
C GLU A 19 11.03 -1.28 35.87
N SER A 20 10.41 -0.92 34.75
CA SER A 20 10.93 -1.25 33.43
C SER A 20 12.04 -0.26 33.12
N ALA A 21 13.28 -0.75 33.15
CA ALA A 21 14.48 -0.05 32.81
C ALA A 21 14.40 0.54 31.40
N VAL A 22 14.45 1.87 31.30
CA VAL A 22 14.77 2.61 30.08
C VAL A 22 16.24 2.40 29.80
N THR A 23 16.58 1.44 28.93
CA THR A 23 17.92 1.35 28.35
C THR A 23 17.95 2.24 27.10
N GLY A 24 18.37 3.49 27.32
CA GLY A 24 18.78 4.37 26.24
C GLY A 24 20.01 3.80 25.55
N SER A 25 19.86 3.32 24.31
CA SER A 25 21.00 3.16 23.40
C SER A 25 21.17 4.46 22.63
N ALA A 26 22.11 5.28 23.11
CA ALA A 26 22.69 6.34 22.32
C ALA A 26 23.47 5.70 21.17
N ILE A 27 22.93 5.78 19.96
CA ILE A 27 23.67 5.45 18.74
C ILE A 27 24.55 6.65 18.43
N THR A 28 25.80 6.56 18.87
CA THR A 28 26.85 7.52 18.55
C THR A 28 27.07 7.51 17.04
N GLY A 29 26.84 8.67 16.41
CA GLY A 29 27.03 8.88 15.00
C GLY A 29 28.48 8.63 14.57
N SER A 30 28.67 7.78 13.57
CA SER A 30 29.88 7.77 12.77
C SER A 30 29.65 8.68 11.56
N VAL A 31 30.28 9.86 11.61
CA VAL A 31 30.39 10.78 10.48
C VAL A 31 31.41 10.18 9.52
N ILE A 32 30.95 9.60 8.42
CA ILE A 32 31.82 9.21 7.30
C ILE A 32 32.00 10.45 6.42
N THR A 33 33.13 11.14 6.60
CA THR A 33 33.57 12.21 5.71
C THR A 33 34.16 11.59 4.45
N GLY A 34 33.32 11.28 3.47
CA GLY A 34 33.73 10.83 2.15
C GLY A 34 33.90 12.00 1.19
N SER A 35 35.14 12.44 0.99
CA SER A 35 35.52 13.42 -0.04
C SER A 35 35.39 12.79 -1.44
N ALA A 36 34.26 13.01 -2.10
CA ALA A 36 34.10 12.67 -3.52
C ALA A 36 34.56 13.83 -4.39
N GLY A 37 35.62 13.59 -5.15
CA GLY A 37 36.19 14.49 -6.13
C GLY A 37 35.20 14.87 -7.22
N PHE A 38 35.14 16.17 -7.47
CA PHE A 38 34.51 16.81 -8.60
C PHE A 38 35.39 16.62 -9.84
N GLN A 39 34.87 16.08 -10.93
CA GLN A 39 34.93 16.76 -12.24
C GLN A 39 34.08 16.07 -13.32
N PRO A 40 33.31 16.85 -14.09
CA PRO A 40 32.50 16.36 -15.21
C PRO A 40 33.23 16.57 -16.55
N ALA A 41 33.10 15.62 -17.47
CA ALA A 41 33.08 15.87 -18.91
C ALA A 41 32.87 14.56 -19.67
N SER A 42 31.84 14.48 -20.52
CA SER A 42 32.04 14.60 -21.96
C SER A 42 30.84 14.08 -22.77
N LYS A 43 30.36 14.99 -23.62
CA LYS A 43 29.99 14.78 -25.03
C LYS A 43 28.85 13.81 -25.36
N SER A 44 27.69 14.44 -25.60
CA SER A 44 26.69 14.03 -26.57
C SER A 44 27.30 13.79 -27.96
N PRO A 45 26.81 12.79 -28.70
CA PRO A 45 26.55 12.97 -30.12
C PRO A 45 25.07 12.74 -30.43
N THR A 46 24.43 13.82 -30.87
CA THR A 46 23.15 13.83 -31.56
C THR A 46 23.30 13.07 -32.88
N HIS A 47 22.67 11.90 -33.00
CA HIS A 47 22.51 11.23 -34.27
C HIS A 47 21.02 11.16 -34.60
N SER A 48 20.54 12.12 -35.38
CA SER A 48 19.20 12.09 -35.96
C SER A 48 19.17 11.08 -37.11
N PRO A 49 18.28 10.07 -37.09
CA PRO A 49 18.06 9.25 -38.28
C PRO A 49 17.17 10.00 -39.28
N ILE A 50 17.66 10.08 -40.51
CA ILE A 50 16.92 10.50 -41.70
C ILE A 50 15.86 9.43 -42.01
N ILE A 51 14.57 9.78 -41.92
CA ILE A 51 13.46 8.92 -42.32
C ILE A 51 13.18 9.17 -43.81
N PRO A 52 13.36 8.20 -44.72
CA PRO A 52 12.91 8.33 -46.09
C PRO A 52 11.38 8.28 -46.18
N ALA A 53 10.82 9.27 -46.86
CA ALA A 53 9.42 9.31 -47.27
C ALA A 53 9.09 8.09 -48.14
N ARG A 54 8.12 7.27 -47.72
CA ARG A 54 7.63 6.14 -48.51
C ARG A 54 6.15 6.31 -48.82
N ASP A 55 5.93 6.58 -50.10
CA ASP A 55 4.82 6.23 -50.97
C ASP A 55 3.41 6.08 -50.39
N LEU A 56 2.58 7.05 -50.76
CA LEU A 56 1.14 6.97 -50.89
C LEU A 56 0.75 5.97 -51.98
N ALA A 57 0.26 4.79 -51.59
CA ALA A 57 -0.44 3.86 -52.48
C ALA A 57 -1.98 3.93 -52.27
N PRO A 58 -2.78 3.61 -53.31
CA PRO A 58 -4.16 4.05 -53.43
C PRO A 58 -5.17 3.20 -52.63
N ARG A 59 -6.22 3.89 -52.18
CA ARG A 59 -7.39 3.36 -51.46
C ARG A 59 -8.12 2.27 -52.26
N ALA A 60 -7.96 1.02 -51.86
CA ALA A 60 -8.86 -0.06 -52.25
C ALA A 60 -10.20 0.07 -51.48
N ARG A 61 -11.30 0.24 -52.21
CA ARG A 61 -12.67 0.24 -51.67
C ARG A 61 -13.04 -1.19 -51.30
N HIS A 62 -13.22 -1.48 -50.01
CA HIS A 62 -13.77 -2.75 -49.58
C HIS A 62 -15.31 -2.75 -49.56
N PRO A 63 -15.93 -3.90 -49.89
CA PRO A 63 -17.37 -4.06 -49.99
C PRO A 63 -18.07 -3.98 -48.62
N ARG A 64 -19.29 -3.42 -48.65
CA ARG A 64 -20.23 -3.32 -47.53
C ARG A 64 -20.42 -4.70 -46.88
N ARG A 65 -19.86 -4.88 -45.67
CA ARG A 65 -20.17 -6.03 -44.82
C ARG A 65 -21.47 -5.76 -44.06
N ASN A 66 -22.39 -6.71 -44.18
CA ASN A 66 -23.63 -6.85 -43.43
C ASN A 66 -23.36 -6.63 -41.93
N ILE A 67 -23.99 -5.60 -41.37
CA ILE A 67 -23.99 -5.32 -39.93
C ILE A 67 -24.95 -6.33 -39.32
N SER A 68 -24.41 -7.47 -38.87
CA SER A 68 -25.16 -8.39 -38.02
C SER A 68 -25.43 -7.66 -36.70
N VAL A 69 -26.68 -7.27 -36.50
CA VAL A 69 -27.18 -6.62 -35.29
C VAL A 69 -27.21 -7.67 -34.19
N PHE A 70 -26.06 -7.93 -33.58
CA PHE A 70 -26.02 -8.69 -32.34
C PHE A 70 -26.75 -7.88 -31.27
N PRO A 71 -27.74 -8.45 -30.56
CA PRO A 71 -28.36 -7.79 -29.43
C PRO A 71 -27.23 -7.39 -28.48
N ARG A 72 -27.09 -6.08 -28.24
CA ARG A 72 -26.15 -5.55 -27.27
C ARG A 72 -26.50 -6.20 -25.94
N ARG A 73 -25.72 -7.21 -25.52
CA ARG A 73 -25.80 -7.73 -24.15
C ARG A 73 -25.79 -6.51 -23.24
N PRO A 74 -26.70 -6.42 -22.25
CA PRO A 74 -26.66 -5.33 -21.30
C PRO A 74 -25.22 -5.27 -20.80
N ARG A 75 -24.54 -4.14 -21.05
CA ARG A 75 -23.29 -3.85 -20.36
C ARG A 75 -23.68 -3.94 -18.91
N LEU A 76 -23.33 -5.05 -18.26
CA LEU A 76 -23.25 -5.11 -16.82
C LEU A 76 -22.42 -3.87 -16.49
N LEU A 77 -23.10 -2.84 -15.96
CA LEU A 77 -22.43 -1.73 -15.33
C LEU A 77 -21.56 -2.45 -14.33
N HIS A 78 -20.25 -2.52 -14.65
CA HIS A 78 -19.31 -3.23 -13.81
C HIS A 78 -19.43 -2.48 -12.50
N ALA A 79 -20.11 -3.11 -11.53
CA ALA A 79 -20.26 -2.54 -10.21
C ALA A 79 -18.85 -2.11 -9.84
N ARG A 80 -18.66 -0.79 -9.66
CA ARG A 80 -17.32 -0.25 -9.42
C ARG A 80 -16.71 -1.11 -8.32
N PRO A 81 -15.49 -1.64 -8.51
CA PRO A 81 -14.89 -2.54 -7.52
C PRO A 81 -14.92 -1.80 -6.18
N MET A 82 -15.79 -2.28 -5.30
CA MET A 82 -16.10 -1.59 -4.06
C MET A 82 -15.04 -2.01 -3.07
N ILE A 83 -14.04 -1.13 -2.87
CA ILE A 83 -12.97 -1.36 -1.89
C ILE A 83 -13.44 -1.13 -0.45
N GLU A 84 -14.63 -0.56 -0.27
CA GLU A 84 -15.24 -0.31 1.04
C GLU A 84 -15.62 -1.62 1.73
N GLY A 85 -15.41 -1.65 3.04
CA GLY A 85 -15.73 -2.79 3.89
C GLY A 85 -14.68 -3.04 4.96
N ASP A 86 -14.93 -4.09 5.73
CA ASP A 86 -14.03 -4.63 6.72
C ASP A 86 -13.22 -5.79 6.11
N TRP A 87 -11.91 -5.66 6.14
CA TRP A 87 -10.98 -6.59 5.54
C TRP A 87 -10.06 -7.18 6.62
N GLN A 88 -9.92 -8.51 6.62
CA GLN A 88 -8.93 -9.23 7.41
C GLN A 88 -7.65 -9.39 6.59
N ILE A 89 -6.52 -8.88 7.08
CA ILE A 89 -5.20 -9.10 6.49
C ILE A 89 -4.80 -10.55 6.78
N LEU A 90 -4.66 -11.34 5.73
CA LEU A 90 -4.33 -12.78 5.79
C LEU A 90 -2.84 -13.04 5.62
N ALA A 91 -2.21 -12.33 4.69
CA ALA A 91 -0.80 -12.53 4.35
C ALA A 91 -0.17 -11.22 3.89
N VAL A 92 1.11 -11.08 4.21
CA VAL A 92 1.99 -10.01 3.75
C VAL A 92 3.25 -10.70 3.23
N ASP A 93 3.63 -10.43 1.98
CA ASP A 93 4.91 -10.87 1.44
C ASP A 93 5.81 -9.66 1.19
N TYR A 94 7.11 -9.82 1.37
CA TYR A 94 8.12 -8.82 1.05
C TYR A 94 9.35 -9.51 0.42
N ALA A 95 9.86 -8.94 -0.68
CA ALA A 95 10.98 -9.52 -1.43
C ALA A 95 10.77 -10.98 -1.88
N GLY A 96 9.51 -11.39 -2.07
CA GLY A 96 9.14 -12.76 -2.43
C GLY A 96 8.95 -13.73 -1.26
N GLU A 97 9.20 -13.29 -0.04
CA GLU A 97 9.13 -14.11 1.16
C GLU A 97 7.91 -13.71 2.02
N PRO A 98 7.20 -14.69 2.63
CA PRO A 98 6.12 -14.38 3.55
C PRO A 98 6.66 -13.72 4.82
N MET A 99 5.94 -12.70 5.32
CA MET A 99 6.23 -12.03 6.59
C MET A 99 5.31 -12.59 7.70
N PRO A 100 5.73 -13.62 8.45
CA PRO A 100 4.90 -14.21 9.50
C PRO A 100 4.57 -13.19 10.59
N GLY A 101 3.41 -13.36 11.24
CA GLY A 101 2.95 -12.46 12.30
C GLY A 101 2.37 -11.12 11.82
N ARG A 102 2.37 -10.84 10.51
CA ARG A 102 1.77 -9.63 9.92
C ARG A 102 0.31 -9.85 9.50
N THR A 103 -0.51 -10.34 10.43
CA THR A 103 -1.97 -10.40 10.27
C THR A 103 -2.63 -9.20 10.94
N GLY A 104 -3.88 -8.88 10.58
CA GLY A 104 -4.50 -7.65 11.05
C GLY A 104 -5.85 -7.34 10.44
N SER A 105 -6.33 -6.12 10.62
CA SER A 105 -7.56 -5.61 10.01
C SER A 105 -7.30 -4.33 9.23
N LEU A 106 -8.07 -4.14 8.16
CA LEU A 106 -8.15 -2.93 7.36
C LEU A 106 -9.63 -2.62 7.16
N GLN A 107 -10.08 -1.46 7.60
CA GLN A 107 -11.42 -0.96 7.40
C GLN A 107 -11.36 0.23 6.44
N ILE A 108 -12.18 0.22 5.39
CA ILE A 108 -12.31 1.32 4.43
C ILE A 108 -13.77 1.75 4.38
N ILE A 109 -14.05 3.01 4.73
CA ILE A 109 -15.41 3.57 4.73
C ILE A 109 -15.34 4.97 4.11
N GLY A 110 -15.91 5.13 2.91
CA GLY A 110 -15.81 6.37 2.15
C GLY A 110 -14.35 6.79 1.96
N PRO A 111 -13.97 8.04 2.31
CA PRO A 111 -12.61 8.53 2.13
C PRO A 111 -11.69 8.18 3.30
N ARG A 112 -12.07 7.29 4.23
CA ARG A 112 -11.31 6.99 5.45
C ARG A 112 -10.86 5.55 5.49
N PHE A 113 -9.69 5.32 6.07
CA PHE A 113 -9.27 3.99 6.48
C PHE A 113 -8.91 3.94 7.96
N ALA A 114 -8.99 2.73 8.51
CA ALA A 114 -8.33 2.35 9.74
C ALA A 114 -7.61 1.02 9.52
N ILE A 115 -6.33 0.94 9.90
CA ILE A 115 -5.52 -0.27 9.77
C ILE A 115 -4.93 -0.64 11.13
N GLN A 116 -4.90 -1.92 11.44
CA GLN A 116 -4.24 -2.45 12.62
C GLN A 116 -3.56 -3.77 12.25
N ILE A 117 -2.23 -3.80 12.32
CA ILE A 117 -1.43 -5.02 12.15
C ILE A 117 -1.05 -5.53 13.54
N GLY A 118 -0.99 -6.85 13.71
CA GLY A 118 -0.61 -7.49 14.97
C GLY A 118 0.66 -6.88 15.57
N GLY A 119 0.58 -6.47 16.84
CA GLY A 119 1.69 -5.84 17.56
C GLY A 119 1.92 -4.36 17.23
N THR A 120 1.09 -3.73 16.38
CA THR A 120 1.17 -2.29 16.07
C THR A 120 -0.07 -1.54 16.57
N PRO A 121 0.07 -0.25 16.95
CA PRO A 121 -1.09 0.60 17.21
C PRO A 121 -2.03 0.68 16.02
N ARG A 122 -3.31 0.92 16.29
CA ARG A 122 -4.28 1.22 15.23
C ARG A 122 -3.94 2.57 14.62
N GLU A 123 -3.79 2.61 13.31
CA GLU A 123 -3.57 3.83 12.55
C GLU A 123 -4.80 4.19 11.72
N VAL A 124 -5.02 5.48 11.50
CA VAL A 124 -6.16 6.01 10.73
C VAL A 124 -5.68 7.05 9.73
N GLY A 125 -6.43 7.21 8.64
CA GLY A 125 -6.10 8.20 7.63
C GLY A 125 -7.14 8.31 6.52
N ARG A 126 -6.73 8.91 5.41
CA ARG A 126 -7.55 9.13 4.21
C ARG A 126 -7.22 8.11 3.12
N VAL A 127 -8.24 7.70 2.38
CA VAL A 127 -8.12 6.88 1.17
C VAL A 127 -8.30 7.75 -0.07
N GLU A 128 -7.39 7.64 -1.03
CA GLU A 128 -7.57 8.18 -2.39
C GLU A 128 -7.52 7.01 -3.37
N PHE A 129 -8.66 6.70 -3.99
CA PHE A 129 -8.82 5.53 -4.85
C PHE A 129 -9.19 5.96 -6.28
N ASP A 130 -8.43 5.50 -7.25
CA ASP A 130 -8.75 5.66 -8.68
C ASP A 130 -8.97 4.29 -9.32
N ALA A 131 -10.24 3.97 -9.54
CA ALA A 131 -10.68 2.74 -10.19
C ALA A 131 -10.45 2.74 -11.71
N ASN A 132 -10.17 3.91 -12.32
CA ASN A 132 -10.03 4.04 -13.77
C ASN A 132 -8.56 3.89 -14.21
N ALA A 133 -7.61 3.98 -13.29
CA ALA A 133 -6.21 3.68 -13.55
C ALA A 133 -5.99 2.20 -13.90
N VAL A 134 -4.93 1.91 -14.66
CA VAL A 134 -4.58 0.55 -15.10
C VAL A 134 -3.13 0.23 -14.71
N PRO A 135 -2.89 -0.58 -13.66
CA PRO A 135 -3.87 -1.12 -12.69
C PRO A 135 -4.52 -0.03 -11.82
N ALA A 136 -5.64 -0.35 -11.17
CA ALA A 136 -6.31 0.58 -10.26
C ALA A 136 -5.37 0.98 -9.10
N THR A 137 -5.49 2.20 -8.62
CA THR A 137 -4.55 2.77 -7.64
C THR A 137 -5.25 3.13 -6.34
N LEU A 138 -4.55 2.91 -5.23
CA LEU A 138 -4.98 3.19 -3.86
C LEU A 138 -3.85 3.94 -3.15
N ASP A 139 -4.14 5.12 -2.62
CA ASP A 139 -3.25 5.85 -1.72
C ASP A 139 -3.84 5.85 -0.31
N LEU A 140 -3.02 5.43 0.66
CA LEU A 140 -3.33 5.58 2.08
C LEU A 140 -2.52 6.76 2.61
N VAL A 141 -3.21 7.79 3.09
CA VAL A 141 -2.62 9.05 3.53
C VAL A 141 -2.82 9.20 5.03
N TRP A 142 -1.75 9.10 5.81
CA TRP A 142 -1.75 9.40 7.24
C TRP A 142 -1.53 10.89 7.44
N ARG A 143 -2.29 11.46 8.37
CA ARG A 143 -2.18 12.87 8.74
C ARG A 143 -1.81 13.01 10.20
N ASP A 144 -1.04 14.04 10.50
CA ASP A 144 -0.72 14.44 11.86
C ASP A 144 -1.91 15.13 12.53
N ALA A 145 -1.77 15.38 13.84
CA ALA A 145 -2.77 16.10 14.63
C ALA A 145 -3.13 17.48 14.03
N ASP A 146 -2.15 18.15 13.42
CA ASP A 146 -2.31 19.45 12.77
C ASP A 146 -2.93 19.36 11.35
N GLY A 147 -3.26 18.15 10.89
CA GLY A 147 -3.86 17.90 9.58
C GLY A 147 -2.87 17.87 8.41
N GLY A 148 -1.58 18.09 8.67
CA GLY A 148 -0.49 17.90 7.72
C GLY A 148 -0.36 16.44 7.27
N GLU A 149 0.02 16.21 6.02
CA GLU A 149 0.32 14.86 5.52
C GLU A 149 1.70 14.42 6.04
N ASN A 150 1.72 13.36 6.84
CA ASN A 150 2.97 12.80 7.40
C ASN A 150 3.50 11.66 6.52
N ARG A 151 2.59 10.78 6.10
CA ARG A 151 2.96 9.58 5.35
C ARG A 151 1.95 9.31 4.26
N ARG A 152 2.43 8.96 3.07
CA ARG A 152 1.61 8.46 1.96
C ARG A 152 2.16 7.13 1.46
N LEU A 153 1.28 6.13 1.42
CA LEU A 153 1.57 4.83 0.83
C LEU A 153 0.86 4.76 -0.52
N ARG A 154 1.65 4.70 -1.60
CA ARG A 154 1.17 4.63 -2.98
C ARG A 154 1.10 3.17 -3.43
N ALA A 155 -0.10 2.59 -3.51
CA ALA A 155 -0.30 1.19 -3.89
C ALA A 155 -1.08 0.99 -5.19
N ILE A 156 -0.82 -0.10 -5.91
CA ILE A 156 -1.82 -0.64 -6.84
C ILE A 156 -2.74 -1.58 -6.09
N VAL A 157 -4.00 -1.68 -6.52
CA VAL A 157 -5.03 -2.47 -5.85
C VAL A 157 -5.87 -3.25 -6.84
N ARG A 158 -6.33 -4.44 -6.43
CA ARG A 158 -7.34 -5.23 -7.14
C ARG A 158 -8.30 -5.88 -6.15
N VAL A 159 -9.58 -5.92 -6.54
CA VAL A 159 -10.63 -6.62 -5.80
C VAL A 159 -11.16 -7.75 -6.68
N ARG A 160 -11.29 -8.96 -6.10
CA ARG A 160 -11.83 -10.16 -6.77
C ARG A 160 -12.78 -10.86 -5.82
N GLY A 161 -14.08 -10.56 -5.93
CA GLY A 161 -15.08 -11.03 -4.97
C GLY A 161 -14.73 -10.54 -3.56
N GLN A 162 -14.57 -11.47 -2.62
CA GLN A 162 -14.21 -11.19 -1.22
C GLN A 162 -12.69 -11.02 -0.98
N LEU A 163 -11.87 -10.98 -2.03
CA LEU A 163 -10.42 -10.82 -1.91
C LEU A 163 -9.99 -9.42 -2.34
N LEU A 164 -9.28 -8.74 -1.45
CA LEU A 164 -8.60 -7.48 -1.74
C LEU A 164 -7.09 -7.71 -1.71
N GLN A 165 -6.40 -7.23 -2.71
CA GLN A 165 -4.95 -7.32 -2.79
C GLN A 165 -4.39 -5.97 -3.20
N PHE A 166 -3.39 -5.49 -2.46
CA PHE A 166 -2.67 -4.27 -2.82
C PHE A 166 -1.16 -4.47 -2.70
N CYS A 167 -0.42 -3.70 -3.50
CA CYS A 167 1.02 -3.80 -3.63
C CYS A 167 1.65 -2.41 -3.63
N TYR A 168 2.66 -2.19 -2.81
CA TYR A 168 3.35 -0.91 -2.66
C TYR A 168 4.85 -1.12 -2.42
N PHE A 169 5.68 -0.15 -2.80
CA PHE A 169 7.08 -0.16 -2.37
C PHE A 169 7.19 0.34 -0.93
N PRO A 170 8.08 -0.25 -0.09
CA PRO A 170 8.38 0.33 1.21
C PRO A 170 8.90 1.77 1.05
N GLU A 171 8.81 2.55 2.13
CA GLU A 171 8.98 4.01 2.22
C GLU A 171 9.90 4.71 1.20
N THR A 172 9.57 5.97 0.87
CA THR A 172 10.32 6.97 0.08
C THR A 172 10.31 6.86 -1.44
N SER A 173 9.63 5.87 -2.02
CA SER A 173 9.43 5.88 -3.47
C SER A 173 8.20 6.69 -3.87
N ASP A 174 8.40 7.75 -4.64
CA ASP A 174 7.30 8.38 -5.40
C ASP A 174 6.77 7.45 -6.52
N ALA A 175 7.51 6.37 -6.83
CA ALA A 175 7.08 5.38 -7.78
C ALA A 175 6.00 4.46 -7.20
N ARG A 176 5.16 3.96 -8.08
CA ARG A 176 4.13 2.97 -7.78
C ARG A 176 4.51 1.64 -8.43
N PRO A 177 4.31 0.48 -7.78
CA PRO A 177 4.45 -0.80 -8.47
C PRO A 177 3.52 -0.87 -9.68
N THR A 178 3.94 -1.55 -10.75
CA THR A 178 3.11 -1.76 -11.95
C THR A 178 2.54 -3.18 -12.01
N ARG A 179 3.00 -4.07 -11.11
CA ARG A 179 2.60 -5.48 -11.03
C ARG A 179 2.37 -5.89 -9.57
N PHE A 180 1.52 -6.90 -9.38
CA PHE A 180 1.19 -7.46 -8.06
C PHE A 180 2.19 -8.55 -7.65
N GLU A 181 3.46 -8.16 -7.52
CA GLU A 181 4.59 -9.05 -7.24
C GLU A 181 5.42 -8.46 -6.11
N SER A 182 5.86 -9.28 -5.15
CA SER A 182 6.70 -8.83 -4.03
C SER A 182 8.20 -9.00 -4.28
N ARG A 183 8.59 -9.83 -5.27
CA ARG A 183 9.99 -10.07 -5.61
C ARG A 183 10.60 -8.85 -6.29
N ALA A 184 11.86 -8.58 -5.97
CA ALA A 184 12.68 -7.67 -6.76
C ALA A 184 13.08 -8.33 -8.08
N ASP A 185 13.33 -7.51 -9.10
CA ASP A 185 14.04 -7.91 -10.31
C ASP A 185 15.22 -6.95 -10.56
N ALA A 186 15.92 -7.11 -11.69
CA ALA A 186 17.07 -6.27 -12.02
C ALA A 186 16.75 -4.77 -12.15
N THR A 187 15.47 -4.41 -12.30
CA THR A 187 14.98 -3.06 -12.59
C THR A 187 13.95 -2.53 -11.61
N THR A 188 13.38 -3.41 -10.77
CA THR A 188 12.26 -3.11 -9.89
C THR A 188 12.62 -3.47 -8.45
N PRO A 189 12.52 -2.51 -7.49
CA PRO A 189 12.78 -2.80 -6.09
C PRO A 189 11.74 -3.79 -5.54
N PRO A 190 12.04 -4.48 -4.42
CA PRO A 190 11.08 -5.38 -3.79
C PRO A 190 9.87 -4.59 -3.30
N ALA A 191 8.66 -5.11 -3.55
CA ALA A 191 7.42 -4.53 -3.07
C ALA A 191 6.83 -5.35 -1.92
N ILE A 192 6.02 -4.69 -1.10
CA ILE A 192 5.17 -5.34 -0.12
C ILE A 192 3.86 -5.70 -0.80
N LEU A 193 3.47 -6.96 -0.71
CA LEU A 193 2.22 -7.49 -1.25
C LEU A 193 1.30 -7.92 -0.11
N VAL A 194 0.16 -7.26 0.03
CA VAL A 194 -0.81 -7.54 1.08
C VAL A 194 -2.04 -8.23 0.49
N ARG A 195 -2.48 -9.30 1.13
CA ARG A 195 -3.71 -10.04 0.78
C ARG A 195 -4.70 -9.99 1.92
N CYS A 196 -5.91 -9.56 1.62
CA CYS A 196 -7.00 -9.44 2.56
C CYS A 196 -8.23 -10.22 2.11
N LYS A 197 -9.05 -10.64 3.08
CA LYS A 197 -10.37 -11.23 2.85
C LYS A 197 -11.44 -10.38 3.54
N GLN A 198 -12.55 -10.13 2.86
CA GLN A 198 -13.69 -9.42 3.43
C GLN A 198 -14.30 -10.22 4.58
N LYS A 199 -14.65 -9.53 5.67
CA LYS A 199 -15.35 -10.13 6.82
C LYS A 199 -16.84 -10.27 6.57
#